data_AF-A0A9W3BM54-F1
#
_entry.id   AF-A0A9W3BM54-F1
#
_cell.length_a   1.000
_cell.length_b   1.000
_cell.length_c   1.000
_cell.angle_alpha   90.00
_cell.angle_beta   90.00
_cell.angle_gamma   90.00
#
_symmetry.space_group_name_H-M   'P 1'
#
loop_
_entity.id
_entity.type
_entity.pdbx_description
1 polymer ?
#
loop_
_entity_poly.entity_id
_entity_poly.type
_entity_poly.pdbx_seq_one_letter_code
_entity_poly.pdbx_strand_id
1 'polypeptide(L)'
;MYRQEGSFASSNGRNLLTLAIEAYRPENTEHAIGARRPERTEHAIGAWRPENTEHAIGAWRPENTEHAIGARRPERTEHTIGAWRPERTEHAIEAYRPENTEHALEAWRPERTEHAIGARRPESTEHAIEAWRPERTEHTIGTWRPERTEHAIGTWRPERTEHTIGTWRPERTEHAIGTWRPERAEHALGA
;
A
#
# COMPACT_ATOMS: atom_id res chain seq x y z
N MET A 1 17.62 12.50 -31.83
CA MET A 1 18.74 12.30 -30.87
C MET A 1 19.15 10.84 -30.93
N TYR A 2 20.46 10.61 -30.93
CA TYR A 2 21.08 9.35 -31.32
C TYR A 2 20.79 8.23 -30.32
N ARG A 3 20.40 7.10 -30.89
CA ARG A 3 20.12 5.82 -30.26
C ARG A 3 21.45 5.05 -30.18
N GLN A 4 21.88 4.67 -28.98
CA GLN A 4 22.98 3.73 -28.80
C GLN A 4 22.35 2.39 -28.40
N GLU A 5 22.06 1.54 -29.40
CA GLU A 5 21.71 0.13 -29.13
C GLU A 5 23.00 -0.62 -28.88
N GLY A 6 23.34 -0.81 -27.60
CA GLY A 6 24.37 -1.77 -27.21
C GLY A 6 23.83 -3.18 -27.37
N SER A 7 23.88 -3.72 -28.60
CA SER A 7 23.55 -5.14 -28.85
C SER A 7 24.79 -5.98 -28.54
N PHE A 8 24.78 -6.66 -27.39
CA PHE A 8 25.67 -7.80 -27.14
C PHE A 8 24.80 -9.05 -27.11
N ALA A 9 24.96 -9.91 -28.12
CA ALA A 9 24.22 -11.16 -28.20
C ALA A 9 24.60 -12.09 -27.03
N SER A 10 23.71 -12.25 -26.06
CA SER A 10 23.82 -13.30 -25.04
C SER A 10 23.57 -14.66 -25.69
N SER A 11 24.45 -15.63 -25.42
CA SER A 11 24.60 -16.91 -26.13
C SER A 11 23.44 -17.91 -25.94
N ASN A 12 22.27 -17.48 -25.47
CA ASN A 12 21.11 -18.32 -25.17
C ASN A 12 19.85 -17.86 -25.92
N GLY A 13 19.88 -17.86 -27.25
CA GLY A 13 18.70 -18.03 -28.14
C GLY A 13 17.48 -17.10 -27.98
N ARG A 14 17.52 -16.10 -27.09
CA ARG A 14 16.50 -15.07 -26.90
C ARG A 14 17.16 -13.76 -27.30
N ASN A 15 16.54 -13.03 -28.24
CA ASN A 15 16.94 -11.67 -28.57
C ASN A 15 16.67 -10.76 -27.35
N LEU A 16 17.54 -10.81 -26.35
CA LEU A 16 17.54 -9.93 -25.19
C LEU A 16 18.48 -8.76 -25.49
N LEU A 17 17.95 -7.54 -25.45
CA LEU A 17 18.78 -6.35 -25.38
C LEU A 17 19.24 -6.20 -23.93
N THR A 18 20.54 -6.40 -23.66
CA THR A 18 21.11 -6.22 -22.31
C THR A 18 20.76 -4.85 -21.73
N LEU A 19 20.74 -3.81 -22.55
CA LEU A 19 20.51 -2.44 -22.10
C LEU A 19 19.79 -1.60 -23.16
N ALA A 20 18.70 -0.95 -22.76
CA ALA A 20 18.00 0.06 -23.54
C ALA A 20 17.98 1.40 -22.79
N ILE A 21 18.63 2.42 -23.36
CA ILE A 21 18.70 3.77 -22.81
C ILE A 21 17.86 4.70 -23.66
N GLU A 22 16.93 5.43 -23.03
CA GLU A 22 16.03 6.40 -23.67
C GLU A 22 15.28 5.83 -24.89
N ALA A 23 15.16 4.49 -24.93
CA ALA A 23 14.60 3.79 -26.06
C ALA A 23 13.08 3.95 -26.09
N TYR A 24 12.52 3.97 -27.30
CA TYR A 24 11.07 3.88 -27.48
C TYR A 24 10.69 2.44 -27.81
N ARG A 25 9.86 1.86 -26.95
CA ARG A 25 9.31 0.51 -27.04
C ARG A 25 10.36 -0.58 -27.31
N PRO A 26 11.37 -0.75 -26.42
CA PRO A 26 12.15 -1.98 -26.45
C PRO A 26 11.28 -3.14 -25.96
N GLU A 27 11.33 -4.27 -26.67
CA GLU A 27 10.45 -5.40 -26.36
C GLU A 27 11.00 -6.25 -25.21
N ASN A 28 12.24 -6.73 -25.34
CA ASN A 28 12.87 -7.64 -24.37
C ASN A 28 14.22 -7.09 -23.93
N THR A 29 14.26 -6.56 -22.70
CA THR A 29 15.49 -5.96 -22.15
C THR A 29 15.82 -6.50 -20.77
N GLU A 30 17.10 -6.67 -20.44
CA GLU A 30 17.47 -6.86 -19.03
C GLU A 30 17.33 -5.54 -18.28
N HIS A 31 17.82 -4.44 -18.88
CA HIS A 31 17.80 -3.11 -18.27
C HIS A 31 17.15 -2.07 -19.21
N ALA A 32 16.18 -1.32 -18.70
CA ALA A 32 15.55 -0.20 -19.38
C ALA A 32 15.72 1.09 -18.55
N ILE A 33 16.56 2.02 -19.03
CA ILE A 33 16.87 3.28 -18.33
C ILE A 33 16.25 4.43 -19.11
N GLY A 34 15.29 5.14 -18.49
CA GLY A 34 14.56 6.23 -19.13
C GLY A 34 13.74 5.80 -20.36
N ALA A 35 13.54 4.49 -20.55
CA ALA A 35 12.84 3.96 -21.69
C ALA A 35 11.34 4.32 -21.63
N ARG A 36 10.74 4.46 -22.81
CA ARG A 36 9.32 4.73 -22.97
C ARG A 36 8.64 3.48 -23.51
N ARG A 37 7.69 2.94 -22.75
CA ARG A 37 6.90 1.74 -23.08
C ARG A 37 7.73 0.47 -23.29
N PRO A 38 8.70 0.12 -22.43
CA PRO A 38 9.33 -1.20 -22.53
C PRO A 38 8.31 -2.30 -22.21
N GLU A 39 8.30 -3.38 -22.99
CA GLU A 39 7.26 -4.43 -22.86
C GLU A 39 7.62 -5.44 -21.77
N ARG A 40 8.83 -6.02 -21.83
CA ARG A 40 9.36 -6.94 -20.80
C ARG A 40 10.76 -6.54 -20.38
N THR A 41 10.90 -6.17 -19.11
CA THR A 41 12.19 -5.77 -18.54
C THR A 41 12.44 -6.41 -17.18
N GLU A 42 13.67 -6.87 -16.90
CA GLU A 42 14.02 -7.27 -15.52
C GLU A 42 14.13 -6.02 -14.63
N HIS A 43 14.86 -4.99 -15.09
CA HIS A 43 15.12 -3.76 -14.32
C HIS A 43 14.71 -2.49 -15.10
N ALA A 44 13.70 -1.77 -14.63
CA ALA A 44 13.26 -0.50 -15.20
C ALA A 44 13.60 0.68 -14.27
N ILE A 45 14.46 1.60 -14.73
CA ILE A 45 14.86 2.79 -13.97
C ILE A 45 14.31 4.04 -14.68
N GLY A 46 13.42 4.76 -14.01
CA GLY A 46 12.81 5.98 -14.55
C GLY A 46 12.00 5.74 -15.82
N ALA A 47 11.55 4.50 -16.06
CA ALA A 47 10.80 4.15 -17.26
C ALA A 47 9.39 4.76 -17.25
N TRP A 48 8.91 5.12 -18.43
CA TRP A 48 7.54 5.60 -18.63
C TRP A 48 6.68 4.48 -19.20
N ARG A 49 5.67 4.05 -18.46
CA ARG A 49 4.73 2.97 -18.80
C ARG A 49 5.39 1.64 -19.17
N PRO A 50 6.26 1.05 -18.33
CA PRO A 50 6.70 -0.33 -18.56
C PRO A 50 5.53 -1.30 -18.33
N GLU A 51 5.41 -2.34 -19.15
CA GLU A 51 4.27 -3.28 -19.08
C GLU A 51 4.54 -4.39 -18.06
N ASN A 52 5.63 -5.16 -18.23
CA ASN A 52 6.03 -6.23 -17.31
C ASN A 52 7.45 -5.99 -16.80
N THR A 53 7.58 -5.77 -15.50
CA THR A 53 8.86 -5.45 -14.86
C THR A 53 9.09 -6.26 -13.60
N GLU A 54 10.25 -6.89 -13.43
CA GLU A 54 10.57 -7.52 -12.14
C GLU A 54 10.87 -6.44 -11.09
N HIS A 55 11.77 -5.50 -11.42
CA HIS A 55 12.21 -4.42 -10.52
C HIS A 55 12.04 -3.03 -11.17
N ALA A 56 11.18 -2.19 -10.60
CA ALA A 56 10.95 -0.82 -11.06
C ALA A 56 11.43 0.21 -10.04
N ILE A 57 12.30 1.13 -10.45
CA ILE A 57 12.75 2.25 -9.62
C ILE A 57 12.31 3.56 -10.27
N GLY A 58 11.46 4.32 -9.58
CA GLY A 58 10.97 5.62 -10.06
C GLY A 58 10.15 5.55 -11.36
N ALA A 59 9.58 4.38 -11.68
CA ALA A 59 8.78 4.21 -12.88
C ALA A 59 7.46 4.99 -12.81
N TRP A 60 7.02 5.51 -13.95
CA TRP A 60 5.73 6.19 -14.08
C TRP A 60 4.72 5.27 -14.77
N ARG A 61 3.64 4.93 -14.07
CA ARG A 61 2.57 4.01 -14.52
C ARG A 61 3.08 2.65 -15.01
N PRO A 62 3.86 1.89 -14.22
CA PRO A 62 4.10 0.49 -14.55
C PRO A 62 2.79 -0.30 -14.44
N GLU A 63 2.58 -1.28 -15.33
CA GLU A 63 1.35 -2.08 -15.34
C GLU A 63 1.46 -3.28 -14.39
N ASN A 64 2.39 -4.20 -14.63
CA ASN A 64 2.69 -5.35 -13.77
C ASN A 64 4.12 -5.24 -13.25
N THR A 65 4.30 -5.21 -11.93
CA THR A 65 5.61 -5.15 -11.31
C THR A 65 5.74 -6.09 -10.12
N GLU A 66 6.84 -6.82 -9.98
CA GLU A 66 7.06 -7.61 -8.75
C GLU A 66 7.49 -6.67 -7.61
N HIS A 67 8.53 -5.86 -7.84
CA HIS A 67 9.11 -4.96 -6.85
C HIS A 67 9.19 -3.53 -7.37
N ALA A 68 8.53 -2.59 -6.70
CA ALA A 68 8.54 -1.18 -7.07
C ALA A 68 9.04 -0.27 -5.94
N ILE A 69 10.02 0.57 -6.24
CA ILE A 69 10.52 1.62 -5.34
C ILE A 69 10.20 2.99 -5.94
N GLY A 70 9.42 3.80 -5.23
CA GLY A 70 9.08 5.15 -5.64
C GLY A 70 8.26 5.21 -6.95
N ALA A 71 7.55 4.14 -7.30
CA ALA A 71 6.71 4.13 -8.50
C ALA A 71 5.51 5.07 -8.35
N ARG A 72 5.13 5.71 -9.45
CA ARG A 72 3.98 6.61 -9.50
C ARG A 72 2.86 5.96 -10.30
N ARG A 73 1.71 5.72 -9.65
CA ARG A 73 0.52 5.08 -10.21
C ARG A 73 0.79 3.68 -10.80
N PRO A 74 1.47 2.76 -10.08
CA PRO A 74 1.53 1.37 -10.53
C PRO A 74 0.12 0.74 -10.50
N GLU A 75 -0.19 -0.10 -11.48
CA GLU A 75 -1.51 -0.74 -11.57
C GLU A 75 -1.56 -2.01 -10.70
N ARG A 76 -0.59 -2.92 -10.88
CA ARG A 76 -0.46 -4.14 -10.09
C ARG A 76 0.98 -4.30 -9.62
N THR A 77 1.16 -4.44 -8.31
CA THR A 77 2.50 -4.68 -7.75
C THR A 77 2.47 -5.67 -6.60
N GLU A 78 3.39 -6.62 -6.54
CA GLU A 78 3.49 -7.50 -5.37
C GLU A 78 4.04 -6.69 -4.17
N HIS A 79 5.19 -6.03 -4.34
CA HIS A 79 5.87 -5.29 -3.27
C HIS A 79 6.13 -3.84 -3.67
N THR A 80 5.68 -2.88 -2.87
CA THR A 80 5.97 -1.46 -3.07
C THR A 80 6.61 -0.81 -1.86
N ILE A 81 7.56 0.09 -2.11
CA ILE A 81 8.12 1.02 -1.13
C ILE A 81 7.95 2.45 -1.66
N GLY A 82 7.26 3.29 -0.92
CA GLY A 82 7.06 4.70 -1.26
C GLY A 82 6.26 4.94 -2.55
N ALA A 83 5.33 4.04 -2.89
CA ALA A 83 4.51 4.21 -4.08
C ALA A 83 3.46 5.33 -3.92
N TRP A 84 3.24 6.10 -4.98
CA TRP A 84 2.19 7.12 -5.02
C TRP A 84 1.00 6.63 -5.83
N ARG A 85 -0.14 6.43 -5.17
CA ARG A 85 -1.40 5.93 -5.73
C ARG A 85 -1.28 4.58 -6.46
N PRO A 86 -0.76 3.52 -5.83
CA PRO A 86 -0.88 2.18 -6.40
C PRO A 86 -2.35 1.72 -6.39
N GLU A 87 -2.78 1.00 -7.43
CA GLU A 87 -4.16 0.51 -7.54
C GLU A 87 -4.35 -0.82 -6.80
N ARG A 88 -3.46 -1.80 -7.04
CA ARG A 88 -3.46 -3.10 -6.33
C ARG A 88 -2.06 -3.43 -5.86
N THR A 89 -1.93 -3.72 -4.57
CA THR A 89 -0.65 -4.11 -3.98
C THR A 89 -0.81 -5.22 -2.95
N GLU A 90 0.05 -6.24 -2.97
CA GLU A 90 0.05 -7.24 -1.90
C GLU A 90 0.72 -6.64 -0.65
N HIS A 91 1.96 -6.18 -0.76
CA HIS A 91 2.71 -5.55 0.32
C HIS A 91 3.10 -4.11 -0.01
N ALA A 92 2.62 -3.16 0.80
CA ALA A 92 2.91 -1.74 0.64
C ALA A 92 3.58 -1.15 1.89
N ILE A 93 4.74 -0.54 1.70
CA ILE A 93 5.45 0.22 2.72
C ILE A 93 5.44 1.70 2.32
N GLU A 94 5.03 2.58 3.24
CA GLU A 94 5.01 4.03 3.05
C GLU A 94 4.19 4.49 1.82
N ALA A 95 3.18 3.71 1.42
CA ALA A 95 2.37 4.04 0.25
C ALA A 95 1.44 5.23 0.53
N TYR A 96 1.33 6.13 -0.45
CA TYR A 96 0.42 7.27 -0.41
C TYR A 96 -0.80 7.00 -1.27
N ARG A 97 -1.98 6.94 -0.63
CA ARG A 97 -3.28 6.67 -1.24
C ARG A 97 -3.33 5.38 -2.08
N PRO A 98 -2.93 4.21 -1.55
CA PRO A 98 -3.20 2.96 -2.22
C PRO A 98 -4.71 2.67 -2.25
N GLU A 99 -5.21 2.10 -3.35
CA GLU A 99 -6.64 1.78 -3.48
C GLU A 99 -6.95 0.43 -2.81
N ASN A 100 -6.27 -0.65 -3.19
CA ASN A 100 -6.43 -1.97 -2.57
C ASN A 100 -5.06 -2.50 -2.13
N THR A 101 -4.95 -2.86 -0.85
CA THR A 101 -3.70 -3.42 -0.30
C THR A 101 -3.98 -4.60 0.62
N GLU A 102 -3.28 -5.71 0.48
CA GLU A 102 -3.40 -6.82 1.43
C GLU A 102 -2.70 -6.45 2.75
N HIS A 103 -1.43 -6.06 2.69
CA HIS A 103 -0.62 -5.67 3.85
C HIS A 103 -0.02 -4.27 3.67
N ALA A 104 -0.41 -3.34 4.54
CA ALA A 104 0.09 -1.98 4.54
C ALA A 104 0.89 -1.66 5.81
N LEU A 105 2.12 -1.19 5.64
CA LEU A 105 2.95 -0.59 6.68
C LEU A 105 3.06 0.91 6.43
N GLU A 106 2.67 1.71 7.42
CA GLU A 106 2.79 3.18 7.41
C GLU A 106 2.09 3.86 6.21
N ALA A 107 1.03 3.25 5.69
CA ALA A 107 0.30 3.82 4.56
C ALA A 107 -0.50 5.09 4.93
N TRP A 108 -0.52 6.06 4.03
CA TRP A 108 -1.29 7.28 4.19
C TRP A 108 -2.54 7.27 3.30
N ARG A 109 -3.71 7.28 3.94
CA ARG A 109 -5.03 7.23 3.30
C ARG A 109 -5.24 6.04 2.36
N PRO A 110 -4.99 4.79 2.79
CA PRO A 110 -5.43 3.65 2.01
C PRO A 110 -6.97 3.61 1.95
N GLU A 111 -7.53 3.21 0.80
CA GLU A 111 -8.99 3.06 0.66
C GLU A 111 -9.45 1.73 1.26
N ARG A 112 -8.83 0.61 0.84
CA ARG A 112 -9.12 -0.72 1.37
C ARG A 112 -7.84 -1.44 1.75
N THR A 113 -7.80 -1.98 2.97
CA THR A 113 -6.67 -2.76 3.46
C THR A 113 -7.12 -3.97 4.27
N GLU A 114 -6.53 -5.15 4.06
CA GLU A 114 -6.82 -6.31 4.92
C GLU A 114 -6.06 -6.15 6.25
N HIS A 115 -4.75 -5.97 6.20
CA HIS A 115 -3.90 -5.78 7.38
C HIS A 115 -3.12 -4.46 7.31
N ALA A 116 -3.34 -3.59 8.28
CA ALA A 116 -2.65 -2.31 8.38
C ALA A 116 -1.88 -2.16 9.70
N ILE A 117 -0.62 -1.72 9.63
CA ILE A 117 0.17 -1.30 10.78
C ILE A 117 0.59 0.16 10.58
N GLY A 118 0.26 1.01 11.55
CA GLY A 118 0.63 2.43 11.50
C GLY A 118 -0.08 3.24 10.41
N ALA A 119 -1.20 2.74 9.87
CA ALA A 119 -1.92 3.44 8.81
C ALA A 119 -2.58 4.73 9.31
N ARG A 120 -2.52 5.76 8.47
CA ARG A 120 -3.09 7.07 8.78
C ARG A 120 -4.29 7.35 7.87
N ARG A 121 -5.46 7.53 8.47
CA ARG A 121 -6.74 7.79 7.79
C ARG A 121 -7.14 6.71 6.78
N PRO A 122 -7.07 5.41 7.11
CA PRO A 122 -7.65 4.39 6.24
C PRO A 122 -9.18 4.53 6.19
N GLU A 123 -9.78 4.28 5.04
CA GLU A 123 -11.24 4.29 4.89
C GLU A 123 -11.84 2.96 5.39
N SER A 124 -11.32 1.83 4.93
CA SER A 124 -11.75 0.50 5.38
C SER A 124 -10.56 -0.40 5.69
N THR A 125 -10.56 -1.02 6.87
CA THR A 125 -9.53 -1.99 7.25
C THR A 125 -10.12 -3.19 7.97
N GLU A 126 -9.72 -4.42 7.64
CA GLU A 126 -10.14 -5.59 8.40
C GLU A 126 -9.41 -5.65 9.74
N HIS A 127 -8.08 -5.64 9.72
CA HIS A 127 -7.23 -5.66 10.90
C HIS A 127 -6.27 -4.47 10.94
N ALA A 128 -6.39 -3.63 11.97
CA ALA A 128 -5.53 -2.45 12.13
C ALA A 128 -4.78 -2.43 13.47
N ILE A 129 -3.48 -2.23 13.41
CA ILE A 129 -2.61 -1.97 14.57
C ILE A 129 -2.10 -0.55 14.49
N GLU A 130 -2.18 0.20 15.58
CA GLU A 130 -1.64 1.57 15.68
C GLU A 130 -2.20 2.54 14.62
N ALA A 131 -3.48 2.38 14.25
CA ALA A 131 -4.09 3.23 13.24
C ALA A 131 -4.49 4.60 13.80
N TRP A 132 -4.35 5.64 12.97
CA TRP A 132 -4.79 6.99 13.29
C TRP A 132 -5.95 7.43 12.42
N ARG A 133 -7.11 7.64 13.04
CA ARG A 133 -8.37 8.05 12.41
C ARG A 133 -8.87 7.13 11.29
N PRO A 134 -8.99 5.81 11.50
CA PRO A 134 -9.70 4.96 10.55
C PRO A 134 -11.20 5.30 10.53
N GLU A 135 -11.83 5.24 9.37
CA GLU A 135 -13.28 5.41 9.26
C GLU A 135 -14.00 4.11 9.67
N ARG A 136 -13.58 2.96 9.11
CA ARG A 136 -14.13 1.65 9.45
C ARG A 136 -13.02 0.65 9.72
N THR A 137 -13.16 -0.09 10.82
CA THR A 137 -12.27 -1.20 11.14
C THR A 137 -13.02 -2.37 11.75
N GLU A 138 -12.79 -3.59 11.29
CA GLU A 138 -13.40 -4.75 11.94
C GLU A 138 -12.70 -5.03 13.28
N HIS A 139 -11.37 -5.18 13.26
CA HIS A 139 -10.57 -5.49 14.44
C HIS A 139 -9.42 -4.53 14.60
N THR A 140 -9.24 -3.98 15.80
CA THR A 140 -8.16 -3.03 16.03
C THR A 140 -7.45 -3.13 17.38
N ILE A 141 -6.15 -2.81 17.36
CA ILE A 141 -5.30 -2.70 18.54
C ILE A 141 -4.60 -1.34 18.51
N GLY A 142 -4.75 -0.54 19.56
CA GLY A 142 -3.98 0.70 19.71
C GLY A 142 -4.43 1.83 18.79
N THR A 143 -5.73 2.03 18.61
CA THR A 143 -6.25 2.96 17.60
C THR A 143 -6.73 4.28 18.17
N TRP A 144 -6.39 5.36 17.45
CA TRP A 144 -6.69 6.73 17.85
C TRP A 144 -7.79 7.32 16.97
N ARG A 145 -8.91 7.71 17.59
CA ARG A 145 -10.09 8.33 16.97
C ARG A 145 -10.68 7.54 15.78
N PRO A 146 -10.99 6.25 15.94
CA PRO A 146 -11.76 5.54 14.92
C PRO A 146 -13.22 6.05 14.90
N GLU A 147 -13.83 6.11 13.72
CA GLU A 147 -15.26 6.43 13.63
C GLU A 147 -16.10 5.18 13.97
N ARG A 148 -15.81 4.03 13.35
CA ARG A 148 -16.52 2.78 13.59
C ARG A 148 -15.58 1.62 13.75
N THR A 149 -15.79 0.84 14.81
CA THR A 149 -15.06 -0.39 15.05
C THR A 149 -15.95 -1.50 15.61
N GLU A 150 -15.80 -2.73 15.11
CA GLU A 150 -16.53 -3.87 15.70
C GLU A 150 -15.83 -4.37 16.96
N HIS A 151 -14.54 -4.68 16.88
CA HIS A 151 -13.74 -5.23 17.98
C HIS A 151 -12.49 -4.38 18.21
N ALA A 152 -12.30 -3.89 19.43
CA ALA A 152 -11.23 -2.94 19.70
C ALA A 152 -10.53 -3.16 21.04
N ILE A 153 -9.20 -3.21 21.01
CA ILE A 153 -8.34 -3.25 22.20
C ILE A 153 -7.52 -1.97 22.26
N GLY A 154 -7.62 -1.22 23.35
CA GLY A 154 -6.81 -0.02 23.54
C GLY A 154 -7.18 1.08 22.55
N THR A 155 -8.37 1.68 22.66
CA THR A 155 -8.76 2.79 21.78
C THR A 155 -8.91 4.12 22.49
N TRP A 156 -8.59 5.19 21.76
CA TRP A 156 -8.66 6.55 22.27
C TRP A 156 -9.65 7.37 21.45
N ARG A 157 -10.73 7.82 22.11
CA ARG A 157 -11.79 8.65 21.53
C ARG A 157 -12.48 8.02 20.30
N PRO A 158 -12.95 6.77 20.35
CA PRO A 158 -13.78 6.22 19.29
C PRO A 158 -15.16 6.90 19.28
N GLU A 159 -15.76 7.06 18.09
CA GLU A 159 -17.16 7.49 18.00
C GLU A 159 -18.09 6.31 18.30
N ARG A 160 -17.93 5.18 17.61
CA ARG A 160 -18.71 3.95 17.86
C ARG A 160 -17.82 2.72 17.92
N THR A 161 -18.01 1.93 18.99
CA THR A 161 -17.41 0.59 19.09
C THR A 161 -18.43 -0.43 19.59
N GLU A 162 -18.49 -1.60 18.97
CA GLU A 162 -19.42 -2.65 19.42
C GLU A 162 -18.83 -3.41 20.62
N HIS A 163 -17.62 -3.92 20.51
CA HIS A 163 -16.92 -4.66 21.55
C HIS A 163 -15.58 -4.02 21.85
N THR A 164 -15.32 -3.69 23.12
CA THR A 164 -14.04 -3.09 23.48
C THR A 164 -13.45 -3.53 24.80
N ILE A 165 -12.11 -3.57 24.82
CA ILE A 165 -11.29 -3.72 26.01
C ILE A 165 -10.34 -2.52 26.10
N GLY A 166 -10.47 -1.73 27.15
CA GLY A 166 -9.58 -0.59 27.40
C GLY A 166 -9.84 0.58 26.46
N THR A 167 -10.92 1.32 26.68
CA THR A 167 -11.31 2.44 25.82
C THR A 167 -11.45 3.74 26.61
N TRP A 168 -10.87 4.82 26.07
CA TRP A 168 -10.85 6.12 26.73
C TRP A 168 -11.64 7.16 25.94
N ARG A 169 -12.63 7.78 26.61
CA ARG A 169 -13.55 8.77 26.05
C ARG A 169 -14.29 8.33 24.77
N PRO A 170 -14.95 7.16 24.77
CA PRO A 170 -15.84 6.82 23.66
C PRO A 170 -17.09 7.71 23.67
N GLU A 171 -17.63 8.01 22.50
CA GLU A 171 -18.98 8.56 22.40
C GLU A 171 -20.01 7.46 22.66
N ARG A 172 -19.91 6.32 21.95
CA ARG A 172 -20.76 5.15 22.17
C ARG A 172 -20.00 3.83 22.19
N THR A 173 -20.34 3.00 23.16
CA THR A 173 -19.92 1.60 23.20
C THR A 173 -21.06 0.68 23.62
N GLU A 174 -21.20 -0.47 22.95
CA GLU A 174 -22.23 -1.47 23.26
C GLU A 174 -21.76 -2.40 24.38
N HIS A 175 -20.67 -3.14 24.16
CA HIS A 175 -20.04 -4.04 25.13
C HIS A 175 -18.62 -3.59 25.47
N ALA A 176 -18.35 -3.36 26.75
CA ALA A 176 -17.10 -2.74 27.17
C ALA A 176 -16.52 -3.34 28.45
N ILE A 177 -15.21 -3.59 28.42
CA ILE A 177 -14.41 -3.90 29.61
C ILE A 177 -13.36 -2.80 29.78
N GLY A 178 -13.35 -2.09 30.90
CA GLY A 178 -12.39 -1.00 31.11
C GLY A 178 -12.70 0.21 30.22
N THR A 179 -13.74 0.98 30.56
CA THR A 179 -14.09 2.21 29.82
C THR A 179 -14.01 3.43 30.71
N TRP A 180 -13.24 4.43 30.27
CA TRP A 180 -13.04 5.66 31.04
C TRP A 180 -13.67 6.86 30.36
N ARG A 181 -14.53 7.58 31.10
CA ARG A 181 -15.23 8.79 30.65
C ARG A 181 -16.06 8.60 29.36
N PRO A 182 -16.93 7.57 29.26
CA PRO A 182 -17.84 7.43 28.12
C PRO A 182 -18.92 8.51 28.15
N GLU A 183 -19.40 8.92 26.97
CA GLU A 183 -20.67 9.64 26.89
C GLU A 183 -21.85 8.66 27.01
N ARG A 184 -21.75 7.50 26.34
CA ARG A 184 -22.71 6.40 26.46
C ARG A 184 -22.02 5.04 26.44
N ALA A 185 -22.35 4.21 27.43
CA ALA A 185 -21.99 2.80 27.46
C ALA A 185 -23.22 1.98 27.86
N GLU A 186 -23.52 0.91 27.12
CA GLU A 186 -24.69 0.06 27.38
C GLU A 186 -24.36 -1.06 28.36
N HIS A 187 -23.36 -1.90 28.04
CA HIS A 187 -22.91 -3.02 28.87
C HIS A 187 -21.43 -2.85 29.25
N ALA A 188 -21.15 -2.14 30.34
CA ALA A 188 -19.79 -1.87 30.82
C ALA A 188 -19.43 -2.65 32.10
N LEU A 189 -18.27 -3.31 32.08
CA LEU A 189 -17.65 -3.97 33.24
C LEU A 189 -16.29 -3.34 33.54
N GLY A 190 -16.08 -2.91 34.78
CA GLY A 190 -14.82 -2.29 35.22
C GLY A 190 -14.67 -0.86 34.71
N ALA A 191 -14.87 0.11 35.60
CA ALA A 191 -14.57 1.53 35.40
C ALA A 191 -13.31 1.90 36.19
#